data_AF-A0A8B8HKH6-F1
#
_entry.id   AF-A0A8B8HKH6-F1
#
_cell.length_a   1.000
_cell.length_b   1.000
_cell.length_c   1.000
_cell.angle_alpha   90.00
_cell.angle_beta   90.00
_cell.angle_gamma   90.00
#
_symmetry.space_group_name_H-M   'P 1'
#
loop_
_entity.id
_entity.type
_entity.pdbx_description
1 polymer ?
#
loop_
_entity_poly.entity_id
_entity_poly.type
_entity_poly.pdbx_seq_one_letter_code
_entity_poly.pdbx_strand_id
1 'polypeptide(L)'
;MVEASKLWFDKACSACECNTLIHPWTYKCSDATTTMLLSCIRGSYKFYAMVYIIQILMRGKKLSKKDMIEQFKLYLKSGVFGLTVGSSFVTLNCIFRKLFFSQFSYYATVLLPCTISGLAVYFEPPYRRVLVVNLFVNLVFEYWLRTLEAKGFWRRSAGRETLIFMLGSSVFFYLMRLERENTKRTPIFWFFTPPRVSKEVGEPVKGIDGRSPACPHRGPCLNYIFKGAAQLFGVGCLMTALRTVIPRLLTPTKALKSLKLSHLKLGLFFGGYIGIYRLVICLLCRANGRDSALYALPAGFFAGAAFRASPSTPISLAPITSTLQILFSWAYQRGAIPEHWPLVEILYCLCQGLLFHARVMHEDVCPKYIINLMHTVTSNKADEVQAAFIQKIRAAGGYE
;
A
#
# COMPACT_ATOMS: atom_id res chain seq x y z
N MET A 1 -21.17 -17.24 -0.77
CA MET A 1 -19.99 -16.43 -1.17
C MET A 1 -20.23 -16.04 -2.61
N VAL A 2 -20.10 -14.77 -2.95
CA VAL A 2 -20.65 -14.24 -4.21
C VAL A 2 -19.52 -14.22 -5.25
N GLU A 3 -19.03 -15.40 -5.68
CA GLU A 3 -18.05 -15.50 -6.77
C GLU A 3 -18.76 -15.57 -8.11
N ALA A 4 -18.56 -14.56 -8.97
CA ALA A 4 -18.98 -14.63 -10.35
C ALA A 4 -18.15 -15.69 -11.09
N SER A 5 -18.68 -16.92 -11.21
CA SER A 5 -17.98 -17.97 -11.95
C SER A 5 -17.87 -17.57 -13.42
N LYS A 6 -16.75 -17.92 -14.07
CA LYS A 6 -16.54 -17.69 -15.50
C LYS A 6 -17.71 -18.20 -16.34
N LEU A 7 -18.23 -19.39 -16.00
CA LEU A 7 -19.36 -20.02 -16.68
C LEU A 7 -20.62 -19.15 -16.62
N TRP A 8 -20.95 -18.63 -15.43
CA TRP A 8 -22.12 -17.78 -15.24
C TRP A 8 -21.96 -16.41 -15.91
N PHE A 9 -20.75 -15.85 -15.89
CA PHE A 9 -20.45 -14.62 -16.61
C PHE A 9 -20.66 -14.80 -18.12
N ASP A 10 -20.04 -15.82 -18.72
CA ASP A 10 -20.11 -16.04 -20.17
C ASP A 10 -21.55 -16.36 -20.60
N LYS A 11 -22.36 -17.02 -19.75
CA LYS A 11 -23.78 -17.26 -20.00
C LYS A 11 -24.64 -15.99 -19.89
N ALA A 12 -24.39 -15.14 -18.89
CA ALA A 12 -25.26 -14.00 -18.57
C ALA A 12 -24.89 -12.72 -19.34
N CYS A 13 -23.60 -12.50 -19.58
CA CYS A 13 -23.06 -11.19 -19.96
C CYS A 13 -22.53 -11.16 -21.40
N SER A 14 -22.22 -12.29 -22.02
CA SER A 14 -21.49 -12.34 -23.31
C SER A 14 -22.16 -11.58 -24.44
N ALA A 15 -23.49 -11.70 -24.57
CA ALA A 15 -24.27 -11.05 -25.62
C ALA A 15 -24.92 -9.72 -25.19
N CYS A 16 -24.63 -9.22 -23.99
CA CYS A 16 -25.24 -7.98 -23.50
C CYS A 16 -24.77 -6.73 -24.27
N GLU A 17 -25.59 -5.69 -24.25
CA GLU A 17 -25.22 -4.37 -24.74
C GLU A 17 -24.30 -3.63 -23.77
N CYS A 18 -23.44 -2.72 -24.27
CA CYS A 18 -22.56 -1.91 -23.41
C CYS A 18 -23.32 -1.10 -22.37
N ASN A 19 -24.48 -0.54 -22.75
CA ASN A 19 -25.34 0.23 -21.87
C ASN A 19 -25.85 -0.58 -20.68
N THR A 20 -25.83 -1.91 -20.77
CA THR A 20 -26.40 -2.77 -19.76
C THR A 20 -25.37 -3.16 -18.70
N LEU A 21 -24.09 -3.18 -19.07
CA LEU A 21 -23.00 -3.62 -18.18
C LEU A 21 -22.00 -2.50 -17.87
N ILE A 22 -21.50 -1.82 -18.91
CA ILE A 22 -20.34 -0.91 -18.81
C ILE A 22 -20.76 0.52 -18.51
N HIS A 23 -21.94 0.94 -18.99
CA HIS A 23 -22.44 2.30 -18.78
C HIS A 23 -23.97 2.36 -18.58
N PRO A 24 -24.51 1.80 -17.46
CA PRO A 24 -25.95 1.77 -17.15
C PRO A 24 -26.66 3.11 -17.08
N TRP A 25 -25.93 4.22 -16.96
CA TRP A 25 -26.48 5.57 -16.87
C TRP A 25 -26.73 6.25 -18.24
N THR A 26 -26.33 5.64 -19.36
CA THR A 26 -26.55 6.22 -20.69
C THR A 26 -26.58 5.17 -21.80
N TYR A 27 -27.28 5.48 -22.89
CA TYR A 27 -27.40 4.58 -24.04
C TYR A 27 -26.23 4.70 -25.01
N LYS A 28 -25.59 5.87 -25.13
CA LYS A 28 -24.53 6.14 -26.12
C LYS A 28 -23.13 5.99 -25.51
N CYS A 29 -22.24 5.30 -26.21
CA CYS A 29 -20.85 5.09 -25.75
C CYS A 29 -20.01 6.38 -25.70
N SER A 30 -20.28 7.35 -26.59
CA SER A 30 -19.63 8.68 -26.56
C SER A 30 -19.98 9.41 -25.26
N ASP A 31 -21.27 9.44 -24.94
CA ASP A 31 -21.81 10.16 -23.79
C ASP A 31 -21.36 9.45 -22.50
N ALA A 32 -21.25 8.12 -22.52
CA ALA A 32 -20.69 7.33 -21.43
C ALA A 32 -19.24 7.73 -21.13
N THR A 33 -18.43 7.86 -22.18
CA THR A 33 -17.02 8.27 -22.07
C THR A 33 -16.90 9.67 -21.48
N THR A 34 -17.66 10.63 -22.00
CA THR A 34 -17.67 12.02 -21.50
C THR A 34 -18.16 12.10 -20.05
N THR A 35 -19.23 11.39 -19.71
CA THR A 35 -19.79 11.37 -18.35
C THR A 35 -18.81 10.75 -17.35
N MET A 36 -18.17 9.64 -17.73
CA MET A 36 -17.16 9.00 -16.89
C MET A 36 -15.94 9.91 -16.72
N LEU A 37 -15.48 10.56 -17.79
CA LEU A 37 -14.36 11.50 -17.74
C LEU A 37 -14.65 12.67 -16.79
N LEU A 38 -15.81 13.31 -16.88
CA LEU A 38 -16.21 14.41 -15.99
C LEU A 38 -16.29 13.96 -14.51
N SER A 39 -16.86 12.78 -14.28
CA SER A 39 -16.94 12.17 -12.94
C SER A 39 -15.55 11.88 -12.38
N CYS A 40 -14.64 11.40 -13.23
CA CYS A 40 -13.25 11.11 -12.90
C CYS A 40 -12.41 12.37 -12.65
N ILE A 41 -12.68 13.46 -13.35
CA ILE A 41 -12.05 14.77 -13.08
C ILE A 41 -12.41 15.20 -11.66
N ARG A 42 -13.70 15.25 -11.33
CA ARG A 42 -14.18 15.66 -10.00
C ARG A 42 -13.61 14.77 -8.88
N GLY A 43 -13.64 13.46 -9.07
CA GLY A 43 -13.18 12.49 -8.07
C GLY A 43 -11.67 12.44 -7.89
N SER A 44 -10.90 12.40 -9.00
CA SER A 44 -9.43 12.30 -8.96
C SER A 44 -8.80 13.52 -8.30
N TYR A 45 -9.21 14.73 -8.70
CA TYR A 45 -8.67 15.95 -8.12
C TYR A 45 -9.04 16.09 -6.64
N LYS A 46 -10.26 15.71 -6.24
CA LYS A 46 -10.64 15.65 -4.81
C LYS A 46 -9.76 14.69 -4.02
N PHE A 47 -9.54 13.47 -4.55
CA PHE A 47 -8.70 12.47 -3.91
C PHE A 47 -7.25 12.94 -3.74
N TYR A 48 -6.62 13.41 -4.82
CA TYR A 48 -5.25 13.87 -4.76
C TYR A 48 -5.09 15.14 -3.92
N ALA A 49 -6.07 16.06 -3.93
CA ALA A 49 -6.00 17.26 -3.10
C ALA A 49 -5.85 16.89 -1.62
N MET A 50 -6.63 15.94 -1.12
CA MET A 50 -6.51 15.44 0.25
C MET A 50 -5.13 14.84 0.52
N VAL A 51 -4.62 14.01 -0.39
CA VAL A 51 -3.29 13.38 -0.25
C VAL A 51 -2.18 14.42 -0.19
N TYR A 52 -2.20 15.41 -1.10
CA TYR A 52 -1.19 16.47 -1.14
C TYR A 52 -1.25 17.40 0.06
N ILE A 53 -2.44 17.75 0.55
CA ILE A 53 -2.60 18.54 1.77
C ILE A 53 -1.97 17.81 2.96
N ILE A 54 -2.23 16.50 3.10
CA ILE A 54 -1.62 15.70 4.17
C ILE A 54 -0.09 15.65 4.04
N GLN A 55 0.44 15.48 2.82
CA GLN A 55 1.89 15.48 2.59
C GLN A 55 2.55 16.82 2.93
N ILE A 56 1.89 17.94 2.61
CA ILE A 56 2.34 19.29 2.95
C ILE A 56 2.37 19.47 4.48
N LEU A 57 1.29 19.08 5.15
CA LEU A 57 1.20 19.16 6.62
C LEU A 57 2.29 18.30 7.30
N MET A 58 2.54 17.10 6.77
CA MET A 58 3.57 16.20 7.29
C MET A 58 5.00 16.73 7.09
N ARG A 59 5.25 17.54 6.05
CA ARG A 59 6.59 18.11 5.83
C ARG A 59 6.99 19.11 6.91
N GLY A 60 6.05 19.80 7.56
CA GLY A 60 6.30 20.69 8.70
C GLY A 60 7.28 21.85 8.45
N LYS A 61 7.67 22.09 7.19
CA LYS A 61 8.61 23.15 6.76
C LYS A 61 7.84 24.28 6.09
N LYS A 62 8.32 25.52 6.24
CA LYS A 62 7.83 26.66 5.44
C LYS A 62 8.08 26.35 3.95
N LEU A 63 7.01 26.21 3.17
CA LEU A 63 7.07 25.96 1.74
C LEU A 63 7.54 27.22 1.01
N SER A 64 8.56 27.09 0.17
CA SER A 64 8.93 28.16 -0.76
C SER A 64 7.89 28.28 -1.86
N LYS A 65 7.77 29.47 -2.48
CA LYS A 65 6.92 29.67 -3.68
C LYS A 65 7.27 28.68 -4.79
N LYS A 66 8.55 28.35 -4.95
CA LYS A 66 9.02 27.35 -5.93
C LYS A 66 8.50 25.95 -5.60
N ASP A 67 8.58 25.55 -4.33
CA ASP A 67 8.08 24.25 -3.87
C ASP A 67 6.56 24.13 -4.08
N MET A 68 5.81 25.20 -3.83
CA MET A 68 4.37 25.22 -4.05
C MET A 68 4.00 25.01 -5.52
N ILE A 69 4.71 25.66 -6.44
CA ILE A 69 4.48 25.49 -7.89
C ILE A 69 4.82 24.05 -8.31
N GLU A 70 5.90 23.47 -7.79
CA GLU A 70 6.27 22.10 -8.10
C GLU A 70 5.24 21.09 -7.56
N GLN A 71 4.78 21.27 -6.32
CA GLN A 71 3.71 20.45 -5.74
C GLN A 71 2.41 20.57 -6.53
N PHE A 72 2.06 21.78 -6.99
CA PHE A 72 0.88 21.98 -7.83
C PHE A 72 1.00 21.28 -9.19
N LYS A 73 2.17 21.35 -9.85
CA LYS A 73 2.43 20.59 -11.09
C LYS A 73 2.29 19.07 -10.85
N LEU A 74 2.81 18.57 -9.74
CA LEU A 74 2.70 17.16 -9.38
C LEU A 74 1.24 16.75 -9.10
N TYR A 75 0.47 17.62 -8.43
CA TYR A 75 -0.96 17.44 -8.21
C TYR A 75 -1.74 17.35 -9.52
N LEU A 76 -1.46 18.23 -10.49
CA LEU A 76 -2.07 18.16 -11.82
C LEU A 76 -1.71 16.86 -12.55
N LYS A 77 -0.43 16.45 -12.54
CA LYS A 77 0.00 15.19 -13.16
C LYS A 77 -0.69 13.97 -12.53
N SER A 78 -0.84 13.94 -11.21
CA SER A 78 -1.61 12.89 -10.53
C SER A 78 -3.09 12.90 -10.88
N GLY A 79 -3.69 14.09 -10.99
CA GLY A 79 -5.06 14.22 -11.47
C GLY A 79 -5.23 13.61 -12.85
N VAL A 80 -4.30 13.87 -13.78
CA VAL A 80 -4.27 13.28 -15.13
C VAL A 80 -4.08 11.76 -15.10
N PHE A 81 -3.21 11.26 -14.23
CA PHE A 81 -3.06 9.82 -14.03
C PHE A 81 -4.36 9.18 -13.54
N GLY A 82 -4.97 9.70 -12.46
CA GLY A 82 -6.21 9.18 -11.90
C GLY A 82 -7.39 9.25 -12.87
N LEU A 83 -7.54 10.37 -13.59
CA LEU A 83 -8.62 10.52 -14.57
C LEU A 83 -8.44 9.56 -15.75
N THR A 84 -7.20 9.34 -16.21
CA THR A 84 -6.94 8.44 -17.34
C THR A 84 -7.28 7.01 -16.93
N VAL A 85 -6.80 6.55 -15.77
CA VAL A 85 -7.11 5.20 -15.27
C VAL A 85 -8.63 5.01 -15.10
N GLY A 86 -9.32 5.95 -14.46
CA GLY A 86 -10.76 5.85 -14.22
C GLY A 86 -11.62 5.87 -15.48
N SER A 87 -11.31 6.75 -16.44
CA SER A 87 -12.09 6.91 -17.68
C SER A 87 -11.77 5.86 -18.76
N SER A 88 -10.56 5.31 -18.73
CA SER A 88 -10.11 4.33 -19.71
C SER A 88 -10.89 3.02 -19.65
N PHE A 89 -11.41 2.62 -18.47
CA PHE A 89 -12.19 1.38 -18.37
C PHE A 89 -13.42 1.37 -19.28
N VAL A 90 -14.24 2.43 -19.24
CA VAL A 90 -15.45 2.54 -20.07
C VAL A 90 -15.08 2.70 -21.53
N THR A 91 -14.12 3.58 -21.81
CA THR A 91 -13.67 3.88 -23.18
C THR A 91 -13.11 2.64 -23.87
N LEU A 92 -12.18 1.92 -23.22
CA LEU A 92 -11.53 0.73 -23.78
C LEU A 92 -12.54 -0.41 -23.95
N ASN A 93 -13.48 -0.61 -23.02
CA ASN A 93 -14.52 -1.63 -23.19
C ASN A 93 -15.42 -1.36 -24.40
N CYS A 94 -15.83 -0.11 -24.62
CA CYS A 94 -16.61 0.26 -25.80
C CYS A 94 -15.83 0.05 -27.11
N ILE A 95 -14.52 0.31 -27.11
CA ILE A 95 -13.65 0.06 -28.27
C ILE A 95 -13.45 -1.44 -28.49
N PHE A 96 -13.11 -2.19 -27.44
CA PHE A 96 -12.90 -3.63 -27.49
C PHE A 96 -14.15 -4.38 -27.93
N ARG A 97 -15.34 -3.92 -27.56
CA ARG A 97 -16.57 -4.53 -28.08
C ARG A 97 -16.68 -4.41 -29.61
N LYS A 98 -16.28 -3.28 -30.19
CA LYS A 98 -16.24 -3.13 -31.66
C LYS A 98 -15.16 -4.00 -32.30
N LEU A 99 -14.07 -4.28 -31.58
CA LEU A 99 -12.95 -5.08 -32.07
C LEU A 99 -13.17 -6.61 -31.95
N PHE A 100 -13.81 -7.08 -30.88
CA PHE A 100 -13.96 -8.51 -30.54
C PHE A 100 -15.36 -9.06 -30.88
N PHE A 101 -15.86 -8.80 -32.09
CA PHE A 101 -17.14 -9.35 -32.58
C PHE A 101 -18.34 -9.10 -31.64
N SER A 102 -18.34 -7.98 -30.91
CA SER A 102 -19.40 -7.56 -29.99
C SER A 102 -19.67 -8.45 -28.77
N GLN A 103 -18.75 -9.36 -28.42
CA GLN A 103 -18.90 -10.25 -27.26
C GLN A 103 -18.10 -9.80 -26.05
N PHE A 104 -18.68 -9.99 -24.86
CA PHE A 104 -17.97 -9.87 -23.58
C PHE A 104 -17.45 -11.24 -23.12
N SER A 105 -16.19 -11.29 -22.68
CA SER A 105 -15.60 -12.48 -22.04
C SER A 105 -15.11 -12.14 -20.65
N TYR A 106 -15.16 -13.10 -19.73
CA TYR A 106 -14.78 -12.92 -18.32
C TYR A 106 -13.46 -12.15 -18.12
N TYR A 107 -12.39 -12.57 -18.82
CA TYR A 107 -11.07 -11.92 -18.69
C TYR A 107 -10.94 -10.67 -19.59
N ALA A 108 -11.43 -10.73 -20.82
CA ALA A 108 -11.27 -9.63 -21.77
C ALA A 108 -12.06 -8.36 -21.38
N THR A 109 -13.17 -8.50 -20.66
CA THR A 109 -14.06 -7.37 -20.32
C THR A 109 -13.51 -6.49 -19.20
N VAL A 110 -12.78 -7.08 -18.24
CA VAL A 110 -12.28 -6.30 -17.10
C VAL A 110 -10.76 -6.37 -16.99
N LEU A 111 -10.17 -7.57 -17.02
CA LEU A 111 -8.74 -7.73 -16.79
C LEU A 111 -7.91 -7.02 -17.88
N LEU A 112 -8.25 -7.22 -19.16
CA LEU A 112 -7.52 -6.62 -20.29
C LEU A 112 -7.57 -5.07 -20.30
N PRO A 113 -8.73 -4.40 -20.31
CA PRO A 113 -8.79 -2.94 -20.33
C PRO A 113 -8.19 -2.31 -19.08
N CYS A 114 -8.38 -2.92 -17.91
CA CYS A 114 -7.75 -2.46 -16.67
C CYS A 114 -6.23 -2.62 -16.69
N THR A 115 -5.69 -3.67 -17.33
CA THR A 115 -4.24 -3.85 -17.49
C THR A 115 -3.67 -2.78 -18.44
N ILE A 116 -4.31 -2.55 -19.59
CA ILE A 116 -3.86 -1.57 -20.60
C ILE A 116 -3.95 -0.14 -20.06
N SER A 117 -5.01 0.19 -19.33
CA SER A 117 -5.13 1.51 -18.66
C SER A 117 -4.03 1.75 -17.62
N GLY A 118 -3.32 0.70 -17.17
CA GLY A 118 -2.16 0.81 -16.29
C GLY A 118 -1.00 1.60 -16.91
N LEU A 119 -0.91 1.68 -18.24
CA LEU A 119 0.08 2.50 -18.95
C LEU A 119 -0.03 3.99 -18.60
N ALA A 120 -1.16 4.44 -18.06
CA ALA A 120 -1.30 5.80 -17.53
C ALA A 120 -0.27 6.14 -16.43
N VAL A 121 0.37 5.14 -15.81
CA VAL A 121 1.44 5.35 -14.82
C VAL A 121 2.62 6.17 -15.37
N TYR A 122 2.80 6.21 -16.69
CA TYR A 122 3.80 7.07 -17.33
C TYR A 122 3.58 8.57 -17.09
N PHE A 123 2.36 9.01 -16.78
CA PHE A 123 2.08 10.40 -16.38
C PHE A 123 2.71 10.77 -15.03
N GLU A 124 2.96 9.78 -14.16
CA GLU A 124 3.67 9.98 -12.91
C GLU A 124 5.19 10.03 -13.13
N PRO A 125 5.95 10.84 -12.36
CA PRO A 125 7.41 10.84 -12.44
C PRO A 125 7.99 9.53 -11.87
N PRO A 126 9.19 9.10 -12.34
CA PRO A 126 9.75 7.77 -12.01
C PRO A 126 9.78 7.43 -10.52
N TYR A 127 10.14 8.39 -9.65
CA TYR A 127 10.20 8.17 -8.20
C TYR A 127 8.84 7.82 -7.57
N ARG A 128 7.74 8.33 -8.14
CA ARG A 128 6.36 8.04 -7.68
C ARG A 128 5.82 6.76 -8.27
N ARG A 129 6.22 6.40 -9.49
CA ARG A 129 5.85 5.10 -10.09
C ARG A 129 6.21 3.97 -9.15
N VAL A 130 7.45 3.96 -8.65
CA VAL A 130 7.90 2.94 -7.68
C VAL A 130 7.01 2.89 -6.43
N LEU A 131 6.64 4.05 -5.87
CA LEU A 131 5.75 4.11 -4.71
C LEU A 131 4.34 3.56 -5.02
N VAL A 132 3.79 3.91 -6.19
CA VAL A 132 2.48 3.44 -6.64
C VAL A 132 2.50 1.92 -6.87
N VAL A 133 3.53 1.39 -7.52
CA VAL A 133 3.68 -0.05 -7.75
C VAL A 133 3.79 -0.80 -6.44
N ASN A 134 4.59 -0.32 -5.49
CA ASN A 134 4.73 -0.95 -4.18
C ASN A 134 3.39 -1.03 -3.44
N LEU A 135 2.57 0.02 -3.51
CA LEU A 135 1.23 0.02 -2.95
C LEU A 135 0.36 -1.06 -3.63
N PHE A 136 0.33 -1.11 -4.96
CA PHE A 136 -0.48 -2.06 -5.71
C PHE A 136 -0.03 -3.52 -5.49
N VAL A 137 1.27 -3.78 -5.45
CA VAL A 137 1.82 -5.09 -5.09
C VAL A 137 1.35 -5.48 -3.69
N ASN A 138 1.44 -4.59 -2.71
CA ASN A 138 0.97 -4.88 -1.34
C ASN A 138 -0.53 -5.21 -1.30
N LEU A 139 -1.34 -4.52 -2.10
CA LEU A 139 -2.78 -4.80 -2.23
C LEU A 139 -3.05 -6.14 -2.93
N VAL A 140 -2.23 -6.54 -3.92
CA VAL A 140 -2.32 -7.86 -4.55
C VAL A 140 -2.02 -8.97 -3.54
N PHE A 141 -0.99 -8.81 -2.69
CA PHE A 141 -0.74 -9.78 -1.61
C PHE A 141 -1.91 -9.83 -0.61
N GLU A 142 -2.51 -8.68 -0.26
CA GLU A 142 -3.72 -8.66 0.58
C GLU A 142 -4.89 -9.39 -0.08
N TYR A 143 -5.11 -9.15 -1.39
CA TYR A 143 -6.12 -9.86 -2.17
C TYR A 143 -5.90 -11.37 -2.11
N TRP A 144 -4.70 -11.86 -2.38
CA TRP A 144 -4.40 -13.29 -2.32
C TRP A 144 -4.59 -13.89 -0.93
N LEU A 145 -4.18 -13.18 0.14
CA LEU A 145 -4.46 -13.65 1.50
C LEU A 145 -5.96 -13.75 1.80
N ARG A 146 -6.76 -12.78 1.35
CA ARG A 146 -8.22 -12.81 1.51
C ARG A 146 -8.86 -13.93 0.70
N THR A 147 -8.36 -14.20 -0.50
CA THR A 147 -8.81 -15.32 -1.34
C THR A 147 -8.49 -16.67 -0.71
N LEU A 148 -7.30 -16.83 -0.12
CA LEU A 148 -6.94 -18.04 0.61
C LEU A 148 -7.82 -18.25 1.84
N GLU A 149 -8.24 -17.16 2.50
CA GLU A 149 -9.18 -17.22 3.61
C GLU A 149 -10.59 -17.61 3.17
N ALA A 150 -11.09 -17.00 2.09
CA ALA A 150 -12.40 -17.33 1.52
C ALA A 150 -12.48 -18.81 1.12
N LYS A 151 -11.40 -19.36 0.56
CA LYS A 151 -11.30 -20.79 0.20
C LYS A 151 -11.10 -21.73 1.40
N GLY A 152 -11.03 -21.22 2.62
CA GLY A 152 -10.88 -22.01 3.84
C GLY A 152 -9.47 -22.53 4.12
N PHE A 153 -8.48 -22.26 3.27
CA PHE A 153 -7.09 -22.68 3.48
C PHE A 153 -6.43 -21.97 4.66
N TRP A 154 -6.85 -20.73 4.96
CA TRP A 154 -6.18 -19.92 5.97
C TRP A 154 -7.13 -18.97 6.71
N ARG A 155 -7.28 -19.14 8.03
CA ARG A 155 -8.00 -18.13 8.86
C ARG A 155 -7.05 -17.04 9.31
N ARG A 156 -7.39 -15.76 9.05
CA ARG A 156 -6.64 -14.64 9.63
C ARG A 156 -6.94 -14.52 11.11
N SER A 157 -5.89 -14.37 11.92
CA SER A 157 -6.02 -14.05 13.34
C SER A 157 -4.95 -13.03 13.71
N ALA A 158 -5.22 -12.21 14.72
CA ALA A 158 -4.25 -11.22 15.20
C ALA A 158 -2.90 -11.88 15.55
N GLY A 159 -2.91 -13.10 16.09
CA GLY A 159 -1.68 -13.86 16.39
C GLY A 159 -0.92 -14.26 15.12
N ARG A 160 -1.60 -14.79 14.10
CA ARG A 160 -0.98 -15.19 12.83
C ARG A 160 -0.44 -13.99 12.07
N GLU A 161 -1.19 -12.88 11.99
CA GLU A 161 -0.71 -11.64 11.38
C GLU A 161 0.51 -11.07 12.12
N THR A 162 0.53 -11.19 13.46
CA THR A 162 1.70 -10.81 14.26
C THR A 162 2.90 -11.70 13.96
N LEU A 163 2.72 -13.01 13.83
CA LEU A 163 3.81 -13.92 13.49
C LEU A 163 4.38 -13.62 12.09
N ILE A 164 3.52 -13.39 11.11
CA ILE A 164 3.91 -12.97 9.74
C ILE A 164 4.72 -11.68 9.82
N PHE A 165 4.24 -10.70 10.59
CA PHE A 165 4.95 -9.44 10.78
C PHE A 165 6.30 -9.65 11.49
N MET A 166 6.38 -10.48 12.54
CA MET A 166 7.63 -10.78 13.25
C MET A 166 8.68 -11.42 12.33
N LEU A 167 8.30 -12.45 11.57
CA LEU A 167 9.19 -13.11 10.62
C LEU A 167 9.59 -12.17 9.48
N GLY A 168 8.62 -11.42 8.93
CA GLY A 168 8.87 -10.41 7.90
C GLY A 168 9.82 -9.32 8.39
N SER A 169 9.60 -8.79 9.60
CA SER A 169 10.44 -7.75 10.21
C SER A 169 11.86 -8.21 10.50
N SER A 170 12.04 -9.47 10.91
CA SER A 170 13.36 -10.09 11.10
C SER A 170 14.20 -10.01 9.83
N VAL A 171 13.68 -10.58 8.74
CA VAL A 171 14.38 -10.59 7.44
C VAL A 171 14.51 -9.18 6.88
N PHE A 172 13.44 -8.38 6.98
CA PHE A 172 13.43 -7.01 6.44
C PHE A 172 14.48 -6.12 7.10
N PHE A 173 14.60 -6.14 8.44
CA PHE A 173 15.62 -5.35 9.12
C PHE A 173 17.04 -5.82 8.80
N TYR A 174 17.24 -7.13 8.69
CA TYR A 174 18.51 -7.69 8.25
C TYR A 174 18.91 -7.18 6.86
N LEU A 175 18.01 -7.29 5.88
CA LEU A 175 18.27 -6.77 4.53
C LEU A 175 18.47 -5.26 4.51
N MET A 176 17.71 -4.49 5.32
CA MET A 176 17.90 -3.04 5.41
C MET A 176 19.26 -2.65 5.99
N ARG A 177 19.84 -3.44 6.91
CA ARG A 177 21.19 -3.17 7.42
C ARG A 177 22.25 -3.43 6.34
N LEU A 178 22.13 -4.53 5.60
CA LEU A 178 23.00 -4.83 4.45
C LEU A 178 22.86 -3.77 3.35
N GLU A 179 21.63 -3.38 3.04
CA GLU A 179 21.33 -2.38 2.02
C GLU A 179 21.96 -1.01 2.33
N ARG A 180 22.22 -0.73 3.61
CA ARG A 180 22.85 0.53 4.02
C ARG A 180 24.35 0.61 3.69
N GLU A 181 24.95 -0.53 3.32
CA GLU A 181 26.32 -0.67 2.82
C GLU A 181 26.38 -0.51 1.29
N ASN A 182 25.28 -0.76 0.58
CA ASN A 182 25.22 -0.58 -0.88
C ASN A 182 25.28 0.91 -1.29
N THR A 183 25.97 1.17 -2.40
CA THR A 183 26.11 2.52 -2.98
C THR A 183 24.81 3.01 -3.64
N LYS A 184 24.08 2.10 -4.32
CA LYS A 184 22.79 2.38 -4.98
C LYS A 184 21.66 1.93 -4.08
N ARG A 185 21.08 2.87 -3.31
CA ARG A 185 20.00 2.54 -2.38
C ARG A 185 18.66 2.39 -3.06
N THR A 186 17.92 1.40 -2.61
CA THR A 186 16.52 1.19 -2.90
C THR A 186 15.66 2.26 -2.21
N PRO A 187 14.73 2.89 -2.95
CA PRO A 187 13.77 3.83 -2.37
C PRO A 187 12.69 3.03 -1.62
N ILE A 188 12.97 2.70 -0.36
CA ILE A 188 12.03 1.99 0.52
C ILE A 188 11.22 3.02 1.31
N PHE A 189 9.89 2.94 1.23
CA PHE A 189 9.00 3.75 2.06
C PHE A 189 8.73 3.04 3.38
N TRP A 190 9.60 3.28 4.38
CA TRP A 190 9.43 2.75 5.74
C TRP A 190 9.65 3.84 6.78
N PHE A 191 8.90 3.80 7.88
CA PHE A 191 8.91 4.85 8.91
C PHE A 191 10.15 4.82 9.82
N PHE A 192 11.01 3.82 9.69
CA PHE A 192 12.22 3.66 10.50
C PHE A 192 13.40 3.03 9.74
N THR A 193 14.51 3.74 9.67
CA THR A 193 15.74 3.19 9.06
C THR A 193 16.70 2.69 10.15
N PRO A 194 17.07 1.40 10.16
CA PRO A 194 18.01 0.85 11.15
C PRO A 194 19.41 1.47 10.96
N PRO A 195 20.19 1.64 12.04
CA PRO A 195 21.54 2.20 11.98
C PRO A 195 22.47 1.34 11.11
N ARG A 196 23.52 1.97 10.54
CA ARG A 196 24.62 1.23 9.88
C ARG A 196 25.26 0.26 10.88
N VAL A 197 25.84 -0.81 10.36
CA VAL A 197 26.67 -1.70 11.19
C VAL A 197 27.89 -0.90 11.65
N SER A 198 28.13 -0.87 12.96
CA SER A 198 29.32 -0.25 13.54
C SER A 198 30.57 -1.04 13.14
N LYS A 199 31.65 -0.34 12.78
CA LYS A 199 32.98 -0.94 12.59
C LYS A 199 33.81 -0.95 13.87
N GLU A 200 33.36 -0.23 14.90
CA GLU A 200 34.03 -0.19 16.19
C GLU A 200 33.85 -1.53 16.91
N VAL A 201 34.94 -2.05 17.45
CA VAL A 201 34.98 -3.25 18.28
C VAL A 201 35.42 -2.84 19.69
N GLY A 202 34.81 -3.43 20.71
CA GLY A 202 35.16 -3.19 22.10
C GLY A 202 34.97 -4.45 22.94
N GLU A 203 35.25 -4.34 24.23
CA GLU A 203 35.05 -5.47 25.14
C GLU A 203 33.55 -5.68 25.44
N PRO A 204 33.14 -6.92 25.75
CA PRO A 204 31.79 -7.20 26.24
C PRO A 204 31.48 -6.43 27.53
N VAL A 205 30.37 -5.68 27.54
CA VAL A 205 29.96 -4.86 28.69
C VAL A 205 28.64 -5.37 29.25
N LYS A 206 28.58 -5.69 30.54
CA LYS A 206 27.33 -6.09 31.22
C LYS A 206 26.41 -4.88 31.48
N GLY A 207 25.13 -5.13 31.69
CA GLY A 207 24.12 -4.09 31.96
C GLY A 207 23.72 -3.24 30.74
N ILE A 208 22.97 -2.16 30.97
CA ILE A 208 22.46 -1.24 29.91
C ILE A 208 23.01 0.19 30.11
N ASP A 209 23.69 0.45 31.22
CA ASP A 209 24.24 1.76 31.55
C ASP A 209 25.40 2.14 30.64
N GLY A 210 25.49 3.43 30.31
CA GLY A 210 26.51 3.97 29.42
C GLY A 210 26.37 3.52 27.95
N ARG A 211 27.46 3.68 27.19
CA ARG A 211 27.59 3.28 25.79
C ARG A 211 28.63 2.18 25.68
N SER A 212 28.35 1.11 24.93
CA SER A 212 29.41 0.21 24.46
C SER A 212 30.02 0.77 23.17
N PRO A 213 31.36 0.71 22.98
CA PRO A 213 32.02 1.12 21.74
C PRO A 213 31.45 0.43 20.50
N ALA A 214 31.02 -0.83 20.64
CA ALA A 214 30.43 -1.61 19.55
C ALA A 214 29.07 -1.07 19.06
N CYS A 215 28.38 -0.23 19.85
CA CYS A 215 27.04 0.24 19.48
C CYS A 215 27.08 1.31 18.38
N PRO A 216 26.18 1.24 17.37
CA PRO A 216 26.18 2.13 16.21
C PRO A 216 25.56 3.52 16.45
N HIS A 217 25.46 3.95 17.70
CA HIS A 217 24.86 5.23 18.11
C HIS A 217 25.82 6.03 19.00
N ARG A 218 25.56 7.34 19.08
CA ARG A 218 26.28 8.25 19.98
C ARG A 218 25.54 8.39 21.30
N GLY A 219 26.27 8.51 22.40
CA GLY A 219 25.74 8.63 23.75
C GLY A 219 25.20 7.33 24.36
N PRO A 220 24.62 7.39 25.58
CA PRO A 220 24.18 6.22 26.33
C PRO A 220 23.09 5.40 25.63
N CYS A 221 23.12 4.07 25.78
CA CYS A 221 22.17 3.15 25.15
C CYS A 221 20.72 3.43 25.56
N LEU A 222 20.45 3.64 26.85
CA LEU A 222 19.10 3.94 27.35
C LEU A 222 18.51 5.18 26.67
N ASN A 223 19.26 6.27 26.60
CA ASN A 223 18.81 7.51 25.96
C ASN A 223 18.52 7.29 24.48
N TYR A 224 19.34 6.51 23.77
CA TYR A 224 19.11 6.16 22.38
C TYR A 224 17.82 5.33 22.18
N ILE A 225 17.56 4.36 23.05
CA ILE A 225 16.37 3.51 23.02
C ILE A 225 15.11 4.36 23.30
N PHE A 226 15.08 5.06 24.44
CA PHE A 226 13.94 5.88 24.86
C PHE A 226 13.62 7.00 23.87
N LYS A 227 14.64 7.70 23.36
CA LYS A 227 14.43 8.76 22.36
C LYS A 227 13.77 8.21 21.09
N GLY A 228 14.20 7.04 20.63
CA GLY A 228 13.60 6.38 19.46
C GLY A 228 12.16 5.96 19.69
N ALA A 229 11.91 5.31 20.82
CA ALA A 229 10.58 4.87 21.22
C ALA A 229 9.62 6.06 21.37
N ALA A 230 10.01 7.10 22.12
CA ALA A 230 9.20 8.28 22.37
C ALA A 230 8.85 9.06 21.09
N GLN A 231 9.83 9.23 20.18
CA GLN A 231 9.60 9.96 18.92
C GLN A 231 8.52 9.29 18.07
N LEU A 232 8.59 7.97 17.89
CA LEU A 232 7.67 7.25 17.00
C LEU A 232 6.37 6.84 17.70
N PHE A 233 6.38 6.69 19.02
CA PHE A 233 5.17 6.71 19.83
C PHE A 233 4.37 8.00 19.62
N GLY A 234 5.06 9.16 19.67
CA GLY A 234 4.45 10.48 19.41
C GLY A 234 3.83 10.59 18.02
N VAL A 235 4.51 10.10 16.98
CA VAL A 235 3.96 10.03 15.61
C VAL A 235 2.69 9.16 15.55
N GLY A 236 2.69 8.00 16.20
CA GLY A 236 1.50 7.13 16.26
C GLY A 236 0.33 7.77 17.02
N CYS A 237 0.61 8.51 18.09
CA CYS A 237 -0.39 9.29 18.83
C CYS A 237 -0.97 10.42 17.97
N LEU A 238 -0.11 11.14 17.24
CA LEU A 238 -0.54 12.21 16.34
C LEU A 238 -1.42 11.67 15.22
N MET A 239 -1.04 10.57 14.57
CA MET A 239 -1.85 9.93 13.53
C MET A 239 -3.23 9.50 14.05
N THR A 240 -3.27 8.99 15.27
CA THR A 240 -4.52 8.62 15.94
C THR A 240 -5.38 9.86 16.21
N ALA A 241 -4.79 10.90 16.78
CA ALA A 241 -5.49 12.16 17.06
C ALA A 241 -6.06 12.76 15.78
N LEU A 242 -5.29 12.81 14.69
CA LEU A 242 -5.75 13.27 13.38
C LEU A 242 -6.95 12.47 12.89
N ARG A 243 -6.90 11.13 12.93
CA ARG A 243 -8.04 10.29 12.51
C ARG A 243 -9.30 10.54 13.35
N THR A 244 -9.17 10.85 14.63
CA THR A 244 -10.31 11.10 15.53
C THR A 244 -10.85 12.53 15.46
N VAL A 245 -9.99 13.52 15.20
CA VAL A 245 -10.32 14.95 15.23
C VAL A 245 -10.72 15.48 13.86
N ILE A 246 -10.12 14.98 12.76
CA ILE A 246 -10.45 15.41 11.38
C ILE A 246 -11.95 15.23 11.04
N PRO A 247 -12.65 14.14 11.45
CA PRO A 247 -14.09 14.04 11.20
C PRO A 247 -14.93 15.00 12.05
N ARG A 248 -14.33 15.62 13.09
CA ARG A 248 -14.99 16.49 14.08
C ARG A 248 -14.31 17.86 14.17
N LEU A 249 -13.83 18.40 13.04
CA LEU A 249 -13.11 19.68 13.00
C LEU A 249 -13.89 20.85 13.62
N LEU A 250 -15.22 20.77 13.61
CA LEU A 250 -16.12 21.78 14.20
C LEU A 250 -16.24 21.69 15.74
N THR A 251 -15.80 20.60 16.39
CA THR A 251 -15.84 20.43 17.86
C THR A 251 -14.57 19.76 18.44
N PRO A 252 -13.39 20.39 18.29
CA PRO A 252 -12.10 19.78 18.63
C PRO A 252 -11.91 19.49 20.12
N THR A 253 -12.49 20.31 21.01
CA THR A 253 -12.36 20.17 22.47
C THR A 253 -13.09 18.93 23.02
N LYS A 254 -14.28 18.62 22.49
CA LYS A 254 -15.01 17.38 22.80
C LYS A 254 -14.34 16.15 22.18
N ALA A 255 -13.73 16.30 20.99
CA ALA A 255 -12.97 15.23 20.34
C ALA A 255 -11.69 14.87 21.12
N LEU A 256 -10.96 15.86 21.66
CA LEU A 256 -9.75 15.61 22.44
C LEU A 256 -10.06 14.91 23.78
N LYS A 257 -11.14 15.31 24.46
CA LYS A 257 -11.62 14.63 25.67
C LYS A 257 -12.11 13.19 25.43
N SER A 258 -12.37 12.81 24.17
CA SER A 258 -12.79 11.45 23.80
C SER A 258 -11.62 10.48 23.55
N LEU A 259 -10.37 10.94 23.64
CA LEU A 259 -9.18 10.09 23.51
C LEU A 259 -9.03 9.13 24.70
N LYS A 260 -9.53 7.92 24.52
CA LYS A 260 -9.28 6.75 25.38
C LYS A 260 -7.90 6.11 25.10
N LEU A 261 -7.35 5.42 26.11
CA LEU A 261 -6.15 4.57 25.99
C LEU A 261 -6.24 3.54 24.85
N SER A 262 -7.46 3.09 24.51
CA SER A 262 -7.71 2.20 23.37
C SER A 262 -7.30 2.80 22.03
N HIS A 263 -7.18 4.12 21.92
CA HIS A 263 -6.72 4.81 20.72
C HIS A 263 -5.19 4.90 20.64
N LEU A 264 -4.46 4.74 21.73
CA LEU A 264 -2.99 4.78 21.74
C LEU A 264 -2.33 3.51 21.22
N LYS A 265 -3.10 2.50 20.79
CA LYS A 265 -2.62 1.22 20.25
C LYS A 265 -1.62 1.39 19.11
N LEU A 266 -1.84 2.37 18.22
CA LEU A 266 -0.92 2.67 17.11
C LEU A 266 0.40 3.28 17.61
N GLY A 267 0.33 4.16 18.62
CA GLY A 267 1.50 4.69 19.30
C GLY A 267 2.32 3.59 19.98
N LEU A 268 1.66 2.70 20.73
CA LEU A 268 2.29 1.57 21.39
C LEU A 268 2.99 0.64 20.39
N PHE A 269 2.37 0.40 19.24
CA PHE A 269 3.00 -0.35 18.15
C PHE A 269 4.27 0.35 17.64
N PHE A 270 4.20 1.60 17.19
CA PHE A 270 5.35 2.30 16.61
C PHE A 270 6.49 2.51 17.61
N GLY A 271 6.17 2.93 18.84
CA GLY A 271 7.14 3.12 19.90
C GLY A 271 7.77 1.80 20.35
N GLY A 272 6.94 0.78 20.59
CA GLY A 272 7.39 -0.55 21.01
C GLY A 272 8.25 -1.24 19.96
N TYR A 273 7.85 -1.20 18.68
CA TYR A 273 8.59 -1.82 17.58
C TYR A 273 10.04 -1.33 17.53
N ILE A 274 10.27 -0.03 17.71
CA ILE A 274 11.60 0.57 17.59
C ILE A 274 12.36 0.52 18.90
N GLY A 275 11.68 0.68 20.02
CA GLY A 275 12.26 0.51 21.35
C GLY A 275 12.84 -0.89 21.52
N ILE A 276 12.05 -1.93 21.25
CA ILE A 276 12.48 -3.32 21.35
C ILE A 276 13.61 -3.62 20.35
N TYR A 277 13.49 -3.17 19.08
CA TYR A 277 14.55 -3.35 18.09
C TYR A 277 15.89 -2.78 18.58
N ARG A 278 15.89 -1.52 19.03
CA ARG A 278 17.12 -0.85 19.52
C ARG A 278 17.66 -1.51 20.78
N LEU A 279 16.79 -1.93 21.69
CA LEU A 279 17.17 -2.64 22.91
C LEU A 279 17.90 -3.94 22.58
N VAL A 280 17.31 -4.80 21.74
CA VAL A 280 17.90 -6.10 21.39
C VAL A 280 19.23 -5.91 20.65
N ILE A 281 19.32 -4.95 19.71
CA ILE A 281 20.60 -4.62 19.06
C ILE A 281 21.65 -4.19 20.09
N CYS A 282 21.32 -3.28 21.02
CA CYS A 282 22.27 -2.82 22.02
C CYS A 282 22.72 -3.97 22.94
N LEU A 283 21.81 -4.84 23.37
CA LEU A 283 22.15 -6.01 24.20
C LEU A 283 23.09 -6.96 23.46
N LEU A 284 22.85 -7.24 22.17
CA LEU A 284 23.70 -8.12 21.37
C LEU A 284 25.08 -7.50 21.07
N CYS A 285 25.13 -6.21 20.75
CA CYS A 285 26.40 -5.47 20.59
C CYS A 285 27.21 -5.49 21.88
N ARG A 286 26.55 -5.30 23.03
CA ARG A 286 27.20 -5.29 24.35
C ARG A 286 27.68 -6.67 24.77
N ALA A 287 26.89 -7.72 24.53
CA ALA A 287 27.25 -9.09 24.89
C ALA A 287 28.43 -9.61 24.05
N ASN A 288 28.53 -9.19 22.78
CA ASN A 288 29.52 -9.73 21.85
C ASN A 288 30.70 -8.78 21.58
N GLY A 289 30.66 -7.54 22.06
CA GLY A 289 31.72 -6.56 21.84
C GLY A 289 31.88 -6.07 20.39
N ARG A 290 30.97 -6.44 19.49
CA ARG A 290 31.00 -6.06 18.06
C ARG A 290 29.58 -5.91 17.53
N ASP A 291 29.38 -5.16 16.45
CA ASP A 291 28.10 -5.07 15.74
C ASP A 291 28.08 -6.02 14.53
N SER A 292 26.91 -6.56 14.21
CA SER A 292 26.69 -7.42 13.05
C SER A 292 25.31 -7.18 12.46
N ALA A 293 25.19 -7.24 11.13
CA ALA A 293 23.90 -7.22 10.46
C ALA A 293 22.98 -8.34 10.96
N LEU A 294 23.54 -9.52 11.29
CA LEU A 294 22.78 -10.70 11.75
C LEU A 294 21.99 -10.44 13.04
N TYR A 295 22.42 -9.49 13.89
CA TYR A 295 21.67 -9.13 15.11
C TYR A 295 20.30 -8.52 14.80
N ALA A 296 20.10 -8.02 13.58
CA ALA A 296 18.81 -7.53 13.13
C ALA A 296 17.76 -8.63 13.00
N LEU A 297 18.15 -9.90 12.82
CA LEU A 297 17.21 -11.03 12.74
C LEU A 297 16.44 -11.21 14.07
N PRO A 298 17.10 -11.52 15.21
CA PRO A 298 16.40 -11.63 16.48
C PRO A 298 15.79 -10.28 16.90
N ALA A 299 16.48 -9.15 16.67
CA ALA A 299 15.93 -7.83 17.02
C ALA A 299 14.64 -7.51 16.27
N GLY A 300 14.56 -7.81 14.98
CA GLY A 300 13.38 -7.62 14.15
C GLY A 300 12.24 -8.55 14.52
N PHE A 301 12.55 -9.81 14.85
CA PHE A 301 11.57 -10.78 15.34
C PHE A 301 10.92 -10.31 16.64
N PHE A 302 11.70 -9.97 17.66
CA PHE A 302 11.17 -9.50 18.94
C PHE A 302 10.47 -8.14 18.82
N ALA A 303 11.01 -7.23 18.02
CA ALA A 303 10.36 -5.95 17.72
C ALA A 303 8.97 -6.16 17.15
N GLY A 304 8.83 -7.11 16.21
CA GLY A 304 7.56 -7.43 15.56
C GLY A 304 6.44 -7.79 16.53
N ALA A 305 6.74 -8.28 17.74
CA ALA A 305 5.73 -8.58 18.75
C ALA A 305 4.89 -7.35 19.13
N ALA A 306 5.45 -6.14 19.04
CA ALA A 306 4.74 -4.88 19.29
C ALA A 306 3.54 -4.67 18.35
N PHE A 307 3.52 -5.32 17.18
CA PHE A 307 2.40 -5.27 16.24
C PHE A 307 1.11 -5.84 16.83
N ARG A 308 1.20 -6.72 17.83
CA ARG A 308 0.01 -7.27 18.51
C ARG A 308 -0.90 -6.20 19.11
N ALA A 309 -0.36 -5.01 19.41
CA ALA A 309 -1.11 -3.86 19.89
C ALA A 309 -2.11 -3.31 18.86
N SER A 310 -1.76 -3.33 17.57
CA SER A 310 -2.57 -2.76 16.47
C SER A 310 -2.45 -3.60 15.19
N PRO A 311 -2.94 -4.86 15.20
CA PRO A 311 -2.83 -5.75 14.05
C PRO A 311 -3.67 -5.25 12.87
N SER A 312 -3.13 -5.37 11.66
CA SER A 312 -3.83 -5.15 10.40
C SER A 312 -3.13 -5.84 9.24
N THR A 313 -3.90 -6.54 8.40
CA THR A 313 -3.38 -7.29 7.25
C THR A 313 -2.43 -6.49 6.33
N PRO A 314 -2.74 -5.23 5.95
CA PRO A 314 -1.87 -4.46 5.06
C PRO A 314 -0.50 -4.15 5.69
N ILE A 315 -0.46 -3.92 7.02
CA ILE A 315 0.78 -3.64 7.74
C ILE A 315 1.55 -4.94 8.00
N SER A 316 0.88 -6.07 8.27
CA SER A 316 1.56 -7.36 8.45
C SER A 316 2.31 -7.82 7.19
N LEU A 317 1.78 -7.48 6.01
CA LEU A 317 2.39 -7.80 4.72
C LEU A 317 3.52 -6.85 4.31
N ALA A 318 3.55 -5.63 4.86
CA ALA A 318 4.46 -4.58 4.41
C ALA A 318 5.96 -4.94 4.55
N PRO A 319 6.43 -5.59 5.63
CA PRO A 319 7.83 -6.06 5.70
C PRO A 319 8.17 -7.08 4.61
N ILE A 320 7.23 -7.96 4.26
CA ILE A 320 7.44 -9.01 3.24
C ILE A 320 7.57 -8.37 1.86
N THR A 321 6.64 -7.49 1.51
CA THR A 321 6.67 -6.80 0.22
C THR A 321 7.88 -5.87 0.10
N SER A 322 8.28 -5.22 1.20
CA SER A 322 9.50 -4.39 1.23
C SER A 322 10.77 -5.24 1.13
N THR A 323 10.80 -6.43 1.73
CA THR A 323 11.90 -7.39 1.59
C THR A 323 12.05 -7.82 0.13
N LEU A 324 10.94 -8.19 -0.53
CA LEU A 324 10.93 -8.51 -1.95
C LEU A 324 11.43 -7.33 -2.80
N GLN A 325 11.03 -6.10 -2.49
CA GLN A 325 11.50 -4.90 -3.18
C GLN A 325 13.03 -4.75 -3.13
N ILE A 326 13.64 -5.00 -1.96
CA ILE A 326 15.12 -4.98 -1.81
C ILE A 326 15.74 -6.06 -2.69
N LEU A 327 15.24 -7.30 -2.59
CA LEU A 327 15.77 -8.43 -3.34
C LEU A 327 15.67 -8.23 -4.86
N PHE A 328 14.53 -7.74 -5.35
CA PHE A 328 14.35 -7.42 -6.77
C PHE A 328 15.32 -6.33 -7.24
N SER A 329 15.55 -5.31 -6.41
CA SER A 329 16.48 -4.25 -6.75
C SER A 329 17.93 -4.74 -6.77
N TRP A 330 18.32 -5.65 -5.87
CA TRP A 330 19.63 -6.31 -5.92
C TRP A 330 19.79 -7.19 -7.16
N ALA A 331 18.76 -7.94 -7.51
CA ALA A 331 18.75 -8.74 -8.74
C ALA A 331 18.94 -7.87 -9.99
N TYR A 332 18.25 -6.72 -10.03
CA TYR A 332 18.41 -5.72 -11.08
C TYR A 332 19.82 -5.14 -11.11
N GLN A 333 20.37 -4.74 -9.96
CA GLN A 333 21.73 -4.18 -9.86
C GLN A 333 22.84 -5.18 -10.23
N ARG A 334 22.59 -6.48 -10.06
CA ARG A 334 23.52 -7.56 -10.43
C ARG A 334 23.40 -8.00 -11.89
N GLY A 335 22.54 -7.35 -12.69
CA GLY A 335 22.35 -7.69 -14.10
C GLY A 335 21.59 -8.99 -14.34
N ALA A 336 20.95 -9.58 -13.30
CA ALA A 336 20.14 -10.79 -13.46
C ALA A 336 18.82 -10.50 -14.22
N ILE A 337 18.46 -9.23 -14.35
CA ILE A 337 17.27 -8.75 -15.03
C ILE A 337 17.72 -7.78 -16.14
N PRO A 338 17.19 -7.90 -17.38
CA PRO A 338 17.54 -6.98 -18.46
C PRO A 338 17.17 -5.53 -18.15
N GLU A 339 18.13 -4.60 -18.30
CA GLU A 339 17.94 -3.17 -17.98
C GLU A 339 16.92 -2.46 -18.89
N HIS A 340 16.65 -2.98 -20.08
CA HIS A 340 15.75 -2.36 -21.05
C HIS A 340 14.26 -2.63 -20.78
N TRP A 341 13.92 -3.51 -19.83
CA TRP A 341 12.52 -3.86 -19.55
C TRP A 341 11.92 -2.87 -18.55
N PRO A 342 10.77 -2.23 -18.86
CA PRO A 342 10.08 -1.34 -17.93
C PRO A 342 9.31 -2.17 -16.88
N LEU A 343 10.04 -2.93 -16.05
CA LEU A 343 9.46 -3.89 -15.11
C LEU A 343 8.53 -3.24 -14.09
N VAL A 344 8.85 -2.02 -13.65
CA VAL A 344 8.02 -1.28 -12.70
C VAL A 344 6.66 -1.03 -13.35
N GLU A 345 6.63 -0.51 -14.56
CA GLU A 345 5.41 -0.23 -15.29
C GLU A 345 4.64 -1.51 -15.68
N ILE A 346 5.32 -2.57 -16.10
CA ILE A 346 4.69 -3.87 -16.40
C ILE A 346 4.03 -4.44 -15.14
N LEU A 347 4.77 -4.47 -14.02
CA LEU A 347 4.27 -4.97 -12.74
C LEU A 347 3.06 -4.16 -12.27
N TYR A 348 3.11 -2.84 -12.45
CA TYR A 348 1.96 -1.97 -12.17
C TYR A 348 0.73 -2.35 -13.00
N CYS A 349 0.89 -2.48 -14.31
CA CYS A 349 -0.22 -2.82 -15.22
C CYS A 349 -0.88 -4.14 -14.82
N LEU A 350 -0.08 -5.18 -14.52
CA LEU A 350 -0.57 -6.47 -14.08
C LEU A 350 -1.29 -6.39 -12.71
N CYS A 351 -0.70 -5.70 -11.73
CA CYS A 351 -1.31 -5.53 -10.42
C CYS A 351 -2.62 -4.73 -10.49
N GLN A 352 -2.66 -3.66 -11.28
CA GLN A 352 -3.86 -2.86 -11.50
C GLN A 352 -4.96 -3.68 -12.17
N GLY A 353 -4.62 -4.39 -13.25
CA GLY A 353 -5.55 -5.27 -13.95
C GLY A 353 -6.19 -6.29 -13.01
N LEU A 354 -5.37 -6.99 -12.23
CA LEU A 354 -5.82 -8.00 -11.29
C LEU A 354 -6.74 -7.41 -10.19
N LEU A 355 -6.34 -6.29 -9.58
CA LEU A 355 -7.11 -5.68 -8.49
C LEU A 355 -8.44 -5.09 -8.97
N PHE A 356 -8.47 -4.49 -10.15
CA PHE A 356 -9.72 -3.95 -10.70
C PHE A 356 -10.62 -5.06 -11.23
N HIS A 357 -10.05 -6.15 -11.76
CA HIS A 357 -10.81 -7.36 -12.04
C HIS A 357 -11.42 -7.96 -10.78
N ALA A 358 -10.64 -8.05 -9.69
CA ALA A 358 -11.13 -8.49 -8.39
C ALA A 358 -12.22 -7.56 -7.83
N ARG A 359 -12.12 -6.23 -8.03
CA ARG A 359 -13.18 -5.28 -7.63
C ARG A 359 -14.53 -5.65 -8.25
N VAL A 360 -14.53 -6.06 -9.51
CA VAL A 360 -15.78 -6.34 -10.25
C VAL A 360 -16.26 -7.78 -10.02
N MET A 361 -15.36 -8.76 -10.13
CA MET A 361 -15.73 -10.19 -10.11
C MET A 361 -15.66 -10.85 -8.73
N HIS A 362 -14.82 -10.33 -7.82
CA HIS A 362 -14.50 -10.92 -6.53
C HIS A 362 -14.52 -9.88 -5.40
N GLU A 363 -15.64 -9.17 -5.26
CA GLU A 363 -15.77 -8.04 -4.32
C GLU A 363 -15.46 -8.44 -2.87
N ASP A 364 -15.96 -9.60 -2.43
CA ASP A 364 -15.83 -10.09 -1.05
C ASP A 364 -14.37 -10.14 -0.57
N VAL A 365 -13.44 -10.45 -1.48
CA VAL A 365 -12.01 -10.59 -1.21
C VAL A 365 -11.18 -9.40 -1.70
N CYS A 366 -11.81 -8.43 -2.39
CA CYS A 366 -11.12 -7.23 -2.87
C CYS A 366 -10.65 -6.36 -1.67
N PRO A 367 -9.40 -5.85 -1.70
CA PRO A 367 -8.94 -4.92 -0.67
C PRO A 367 -9.82 -3.67 -0.59
N LYS A 368 -10.26 -3.31 0.62
CA LYS A 368 -11.14 -2.14 0.86
C LYS A 368 -10.56 -0.83 0.34
N TYR A 369 -9.22 -0.73 0.29
CA TYR A 369 -8.55 0.43 -0.28
C TYR A 369 -8.90 0.63 -1.76
N ILE A 370 -8.93 -0.44 -2.57
CA ILE A 370 -9.28 -0.37 -3.99
C ILE A 370 -10.75 0.00 -4.16
N ILE A 371 -11.64 -0.57 -3.36
CA ILE A 371 -13.07 -0.23 -3.36
C ILE A 371 -13.25 1.28 -3.10
N ASN A 372 -12.67 1.79 -2.02
CA ASN A 372 -12.78 3.20 -1.64
C ASN A 372 -12.10 4.14 -2.66
N LEU A 373 -10.97 3.73 -3.22
CA LEU A 373 -10.26 4.46 -4.26
C LEU A 373 -11.15 4.61 -5.50
N MET A 374 -11.68 3.50 -6.02
CA MET A 374 -12.52 3.50 -7.22
C MET A 374 -13.83 4.28 -6.99
N HIS A 375 -14.50 4.09 -5.84
CA HIS A 375 -15.68 4.87 -5.47
C HIS A 375 -15.37 6.38 -5.48
N THR A 376 -14.26 6.79 -4.86
CA THR A 376 -13.89 8.21 -4.75
C THR A 376 -13.49 8.81 -6.09
N VAL A 377 -12.65 8.11 -6.85
CA VAL A 377 -12.12 8.57 -8.15
C VAL A 377 -13.21 8.65 -9.19
N THR A 378 -14.10 7.66 -9.28
CA THR A 378 -15.18 7.62 -10.27
C THR A 378 -16.45 8.32 -9.81
N SER A 379 -16.44 8.95 -8.64
CA SER A 379 -17.59 9.60 -8.02
C SER A 379 -18.82 8.70 -7.88
N ASN A 380 -18.63 7.40 -7.57
CA ASN A 380 -19.61 6.28 -7.50
C ASN A 380 -19.89 5.48 -8.79
N LYS A 381 -19.41 5.94 -9.95
CA LYS A 381 -19.76 5.28 -11.23
C LYS A 381 -19.23 3.86 -11.36
N ALA A 382 -18.08 3.56 -10.76
CA ALA A 382 -17.57 2.18 -10.68
C ALA A 382 -18.54 1.24 -9.94
N ASP A 383 -19.26 1.75 -8.95
CA ASP A 383 -20.21 0.96 -8.16
C ASP A 383 -21.48 0.68 -8.98
N GLU A 384 -21.93 1.64 -9.80
CA GLU A 384 -23.04 1.43 -10.77
C GLU A 384 -22.70 0.34 -11.79
N VAL A 385 -21.50 0.37 -12.37
CA VAL A 385 -21.01 -0.67 -13.31
C VAL A 385 -21.02 -2.03 -12.63
N GLN A 386 -20.48 -2.10 -11.42
CA GLN A 386 -20.41 -3.35 -10.69
C GLN A 386 -21.81 -3.90 -10.35
N ALA A 387 -22.72 -3.04 -9.88
CA ALA A 387 -24.08 -3.43 -9.58
C ALA A 387 -24.78 -4.03 -10.82
N ALA A 388 -24.51 -3.48 -12.00
CA ALA A 388 -25.02 -4.00 -13.26
C ALA A 388 -24.49 -5.41 -13.57
N PHE A 389 -23.19 -5.67 -13.39
CA PHE A 389 -22.63 -7.02 -13.51
C PHE A 389 -23.27 -8.01 -12.54
N ILE A 390 -23.37 -7.64 -11.26
CA ILE A 390 -23.96 -8.48 -10.22
C ILE A 390 -25.42 -8.77 -10.54
N GLN A 391 -26.21 -7.76 -10.91
CA GLN A 391 -27.63 -7.94 -11.22
C GLN A 391 -27.83 -8.91 -12.39
N LYS A 392 -27.01 -8.81 -13.45
CA LYS A 392 -27.09 -9.71 -14.60
C LYS A 392 -26.69 -11.15 -14.27
N ILE A 393 -25.61 -11.33 -13.52
CA ILE A 393 -25.16 -12.66 -13.13
C ILE A 393 -26.16 -13.31 -12.15
N ARG A 394 -26.79 -12.53 -11.24
CA ARG A 394 -27.88 -13.00 -10.37
C ARG A 394 -29.10 -13.45 -11.17
N ALA A 395 -29.53 -12.64 -12.14
CA ALA A 395 -30.68 -12.98 -12.99
C ALA A 395 -30.48 -14.28 -13.78
N ALA A 396 -29.23 -14.64 -14.09
CA ALA A 396 -28.91 -15.90 -14.76
C ALA A 396 -28.80 -17.11 -13.81
N GLY A 397 -28.95 -16.94 -12.49
CA GLY A 397 -28.78 -17.99 -11.49
C GLY A 397 -27.35 -18.16 -10.97
N GLY A 398 -26.46 -17.20 -11.24
CA GLY A 398 -25.03 -17.32 -10.98
C GLY A 398 -24.54 -16.99 -9.56
N TYR A 399 -25.45 -16.80 -8.61
CA TYR A 399 -25.11 -16.56 -7.21
C TYR A 399 -25.97 -17.43 -6.30
N GLU A 400 -25.36 -18.49 -5.77
CA GLU A 400 -25.84 -19.25 -4.60
C GLU A 400 -24.93 -18.98 -3.40
#